data_AF-A0A2X1KUL5-F1
#
_entry.id   AF-A0A2X1KUL5-F1
#
_cell.length_a   1.000
_cell.length_b   1.000
_cell.length_c   1.000
_cell.angle_alpha   90.00
_cell.angle_beta   90.00
_cell.angle_gamma   90.00
#
_symmetry.space_group_name_H-M   'P 1'
#
loop_
_entity.id
_entity.type
_entity.pdbx_description
1 polymer ?
#
loop_
_entity_poly.entity_id
_entity_poly.type
_entity_poly.pdbx_seq_one_letter_code
_entity_poly.pdbx_strand_id
1 'polypeptide(L)'
;MKKYIPVVLFVFSCQVFSADIHGRGVRVLDSNTIDVMLSQHPVRVRLVNIDAPEKKQEYGRWSEKIMKSLVAGKTVTVTYFQRDHYGRILGQVYAP
;
A
#
# COMPACT_ATOMS: atom_id res chain seq x y z
N MET A 1 11.63 -1.84 46.67
CA MET A 1 12.05 -1.85 45.26
C MET A 1 10.94 -2.21 44.27
N LYS A 2 9.93 -3.01 44.64
CA LYS A 2 8.84 -3.42 43.73
C LYS A 2 7.81 -2.34 43.34
N LYS A 3 7.76 -1.19 44.06
CA LYS A 3 6.75 -0.13 43.86
C LYS A 3 6.93 0.70 42.57
N TYR A 4 8.14 0.71 42.00
CA TYR A 4 8.44 1.49 40.78
C TYR A 4 8.35 0.66 39.49
N ILE A 5 8.19 -0.67 39.61
CA ILE A 5 8.03 -1.59 38.48
C ILE A 5 6.87 -1.20 37.54
N PRO A 6 5.65 -0.85 38.03
CA PRO A 6 4.57 -0.48 37.11
C PRO A 6 4.82 0.86 36.41
N VAL A 7 5.53 1.79 37.07
CA VAL A 7 5.89 3.09 36.49
C VAL A 7 6.93 2.92 35.38
N VAL A 8 7.91 2.04 35.58
CA VAL A 8 8.93 1.70 34.56
C VAL A 8 8.29 0.98 33.36
N LEU A 9 7.35 0.06 33.58
CA LEU A 9 6.62 -0.63 32.51
C LEU A 9 5.75 0.34 31.69
N PHE A 10 5.16 1.35 32.33
CA PHE A 10 4.36 2.37 31.64
C PHE A 10 5.21 3.27 30.76
N VAL A 11 6.39 3.69 31.24
CA VAL A 11 7.34 4.54 30.48
C VAL A 11 7.95 3.80 29.29
N PHE A 12 8.05 2.47 29.34
CA PHE A 12 8.58 1.63 28.26
C PHE A 12 7.53 1.21 27.21
N SER A 13 6.31 1.76 27.25
CA SER A 13 5.32 1.55 26.17
C SER A 13 5.73 2.33 24.92
N CYS A 14 6.65 1.76 24.15
CA CYS A 14 7.13 2.33 22.89
C CYS A 14 5.97 2.34 21.88
N GLN A 15 5.61 3.52 21.38
CA GLN A 15 4.63 3.63 20.30
C GLN A 15 5.21 3.01 19.02
N VAL A 16 4.51 2.03 18.46
CA VAL A 16 4.85 1.45 17.16
C VAL A 16 4.25 2.35 16.09
N PHE A 17 5.11 2.97 15.27
CA PHE A 17 4.66 3.73 14.11
C PHE A 17 4.49 2.80 12.91
N SER A 18 3.30 2.80 12.30
CA SER A 18 3.09 2.23 10.97
C SER A 18 3.37 3.31 9.92
N ALA A 19 4.15 2.96 8.89
CA ALA A 19 4.43 3.87 7.80
C ALA A 19 3.35 3.71 6.71
N ASP A 20 2.48 4.71 6.62
CA ASP A 20 1.51 4.80 5.52
C ASP A 20 2.01 5.77 4.44
N ILE A 21 1.78 5.41 3.18
CA ILE A 21 2.11 6.24 2.03
C ILE A 21 0.81 6.88 1.54
N HIS A 22 0.74 8.20 1.61
CA HIS A 22 -0.37 8.96 1.06
C HIS A 22 0.03 9.55 -0.28
N GLY A 23 -0.68 9.20 -1.35
CA GLY A 23 -0.37 9.71 -2.68
C GLY A 23 -1.60 10.03 -3.50
N ARG A 24 -1.47 11.02 -4.37
CA ARG A 24 -2.50 11.47 -5.31
C ARG A 24 -2.07 11.10 -6.73
N GLY A 25 -3.02 10.88 -7.63
CA GLY A 25 -2.67 10.62 -9.03
C GLY A 25 -2.16 9.19 -9.22
N VAL A 26 -3.04 8.23 -8.92
CA VAL A 26 -2.74 6.81 -9.11
C VAL A 26 -2.85 6.45 -10.59
N ARG A 27 -1.77 5.85 -11.12
CA ARG A 27 -1.75 5.24 -12.45
C ARG A 27 -1.82 3.73 -12.28
N VAL A 28 -2.84 3.11 -12.87
CA VAL A 28 -2.95 1.64 -12.89
C VAL A 28 -2.07 1.10 -14.00
N LEU A 29 -1.11 0.25 -13.63
CA LEU A 29 -0.25 -0.45 -14.58
C LEU A 29 -0.92 -1.74 -15.01
N ASP A 30 -1.29 -2.58 -14.05
CA ASP A 30 -1.95 -3.88 -14.25
C ASP A 30 -3.02 -4.09 -13.16
N SER A 31 -3.73 -5.21 -13.22
CA SER A 31 -4.85 -5.54 -12.31
C SER A 31 -4.47 -5.61 -10.82
N ASN A 32 -3.21 -5.83 -10.48
CA ASN A 32 -2.69 -5.88 -9.10
C ASN A 32 -1.52 -4.92 -8.83
N THR A 33 -1.17 -4.05 -9.79
CA THR A 33 0.01 -3.18 -9.69
C THR A 33 -0.35 -1.75 -10.10
N ILE A 34 -0.02 -0.79 -9.23
CA ILE A 34 -0.28 0.64 -9.43
C ILE A 34 0.99 1.45 -9.20
N ASP A 35 1.09 2.61 -9.86
CA ASP A 35 2.03 3.66 -9.49
C ASP A 35 1.25 4.74 -8.72
N VAL A 36 1.74 5.08 -7.53
CA VAL A 36 1.20 6.14 -6.67
C VAL A 36 2.18 7.30 -6.68
N MET A 37 1.76 8.52 -7.04
CA MET A 37 2.67 9.67 -6.99
C MET A 37 2.81 10.17 -5.56
N LEU A 38 4.03 10.10 -5.05
CA LEU A 38 4.45 10.66 -3.77
C LEU A 38 5.41 11.82 -4.04
N SER A 39 5.00 13.05 -3.72
CA SER A 39 5.85 14.24 -3.90
C SER A 39 6.51 14.30 -5.30
N GLN A 40 5.71 14.12 -6.36
CA GLN A 40 6.13 14.08 -7.78
C GLN A 40 6.95 12.85 -8.21
N HIS A 41 7.21 11.89 -7.30
CA HIS A 41 7.93 10.66 -7.62
C HIS A 41 6.94 9.48 -7.69
N PRO A 42 6.85 8.76 -8.82
CA PRO A 42 6.01 7.59 -8.91
C PRO A 42 6.61 6.45 -8.08
N VAL A 43 5.84 5.96 -7.12
CA VAL A 43 6.18 4.80 -6.30
C VAL A 43 5.33 3.62 -6.77
N ARG A 44 5.99 2.55 -7.18
CA ARG A 44 5.31 1.34 -7.64
C ARG A 44 4.86 0.48 -6.46
N VAL A 45 3.57 0.17 -6.43
CA VAL A 45 2.92 -0.63 -5.40
C VAL A 45 2.27 -1.85 -6.03
N ARG A 46 2.55 -3.03 -5.50
CA ARG A 46 1.87 -4.28 -5.80
C ARG A 46 0.98 -4.64 -4.61
N LEU A 47 -0.27 -4.96 -4.91
CA LEU A 47 -1.26 -5.36 -3.91
C LEU A 47 -0.83 -6.67 -3.25
N VAL A 48 -0.74 -6.66 -1.92
CA VAL A 48 -0.45 -7.87 -1.14
C VAL A 48 -1.69 -8.76 -1.05
N ASN A 49 -1.48 -10.08 -1.03
CA ASN A 49 -2.53 -11.11 -0.90
C ASN A 49 -3.59 -11.15 -2.02
N ILE A 50 -3.36 -10.46 -3.13
CA ILE A 50 -4.25 -10.45 -4.30
C ILE A 50 -3.48 -10.96 -5.51
N ASP A 51 -4.01 -11.97 -6.18
CA ASP A 51 -3.57 -12.36 -7.51
C ASP A 51 -4.69 -12.08 -8.51
N ALA A 52 -4.42 -11.22 -9.47
CA ALA A 52 -5.41 -10.73 -10.42
C ALA A 52 -4.91 -11.01 -11.83
N PRO A 53 -5.82 -11.29 -12.79
CA PRO A 53 -5.42 -11.74 -14.11
C PRO A 53 -4.59 -10.67 -14.81
N GLU A 54 -3.47 -11.09 -15.40
CA GLU A 54 -2.65 -10.21 -16.22
C GLU A 54 -3.37 -9.85 -17.52
N LYS A 55 -2.96 -8.76 -18.17
CA LYS A 55 -3.61 -8.25 -19.40
C LYS A 55 -3.82 -9.28 -20.51
N LYS A 56 -2.95 -10.28 -20.60
CA LYS A 56 -2.97 -11.34 -21.62
C LYS A 56 -3.85 -12.53 -21.22
N GLN A 57 -4.17 -12.66 -19.94
CA GLN A 57 -5.05 -13.71 -19.43
C GLN A 57 -6.51 -13.36 -19.69
N GLU A 58 -7.37 -14.37 -19.63
CA GLU A 58 -8.81 -14.17 -19.66
C GLU A 58 -9.22 -13.21 -18.55
N TYR A 59 -10.12 -12.29 -18.88
CA TYR A 59 -10.59 -11.22 -17.99
C TYR A 59 -9.54 -10.17 -17.55
N GLY A 60 -8.28 -10.25 -18.00
CA GLY A 60 -7.21 -9.31 -17.61
C GLY A 60 -7.56 -7.84 -17.89
N ARG A 61 -8.05 -7.54 -19.10
CA ARG A 61 -8.49 -6.19 -19.47
C ARG A 61 -9.68 -5.70 -18.65
N TRP A 62 -10.58 -6.60 -18.27
CA TRP A 62 -11.76 -6.27 -17.47
C TRP A 62 -11.36 -5.95 -16.02
N SER A 63 -10.48 -6.77 -15.43
CA SER A 63 -9.91 -6.54 -14.11
C SER A 63 -9.14 -5.21 -14.04
N GLU A 64 -8.31 -4.89 -15.05
CA GLU A 64 -7.62 -3.60 -15.15
C GLU A 64 -8.61 -2.42 -15.21
N LYS A 65 -9.69 -2.55 -15.99
CA LYS A 65 -10.72 -1.50 -16.11
C LYS A 65 -11.41 -1.24 -14.78
N ILE A 66 -11.72 -2.29 -14.02
CA ILE A 66 -12.29 -2.15 -12.67
C ILE A 66 -11.30 -1.46 -11.75
N MET A 67 -10.05 -1.93 -11.71
CA MET A 67 -9.01 -1.32 -10.88
C MET A 67 -8.89 0.18 -11.18
N LYS A 68 -8.85 0.57 -12.47
CA LYS A 68 -8.87 1.98 -12.89
C LYS A 68 -10.08 2.73 -12.37
N SER A 69 -11.28 2.18 -12.47
CA SER A 69 -12.48 2.84 -11.95
C SER A 69 -12.45 3.05 -10.43
N LEU A 70 -11.79 2.16 -9.69
CA LEU A 70 -11.69 2.23 -8.24
C LEU A 70 -10.69 3.28 -7.75
N VAL A 71 -9.54 3.43 -8.42
CA VAL A 71 -8.41 4.24 -7.90
C VAL A 71 -8.04 5.46 -8.76
N ALA A 72 -8.43 5.51 -10.03
CA ALA A 72 -8.00 6.59 -10.92
C ALA A 72 -8.55 7.94 -10.44
N GLY A 73 -7.67 8.95 -10.40
CA GLY A 73 -8.02 10.30 -9.96
C GLY A 73 -8.25 10.45 -8.44
N LYS A 74 -8.25 9.36 -7.68
CA LYS A 74 -8.42 9.40 -6.22
C LYS A 74 -7.08 9.59 -5.50
N THR A 75 -7.17 10.06 -4.26
CA THR A 75 -6.05 10.01 -3.31
C THR A 75 -6.13 8.67 -2.60
N VAL A 76 -5.04 7.91 -2.57
CA VAL A 76 -5.01 6.59 -1.93
C VAL A 76 -4.03 6.58 -0.76
N THR A 77 -4.35 5.76 0.23
CA THR A 77 -3.45 5.43 1.33
C THR A 77 -2.94 4.02 1.11
N VAL A 78 -1.62 3.85 1.15
CA VAL A 78 -0.98 2.55 1.03
C VAL A 78 -0.31 2.19 2.34
N THR A 79 -0.79 1.13 2.99
CA THR A 79 -0.13 0.56 4.15
C THR A 79 1.05 -0.27 3.67
N TYR A 80 2.25 0.15 4.03
CA TYR A 80 3.51 -0.46 3.61
C TYR A 80 3.82 -1.71 4.44
N PHE A 81 4.14 -2.82 3.78
CA PHE A 81 4.65 -4.03 4.46
C PHE A 81 6.14 -4.22 4.22
N GLN A 82 6.54 -4.32 2.95
CA GLN A 82 7.93 -4.59 2.57
C GLN A 82 8.18 -4.19 1.12
N ARG A 83 9.44 -4.26 0.67
CA ARG A 83 9.80 -4.20 -0.75
C ARG A 83 10.13 -5.58 -1.28
N ASP A 84 9.72 -5.85 -2.51
CA ASP A 84 10.15 -7.06 -3.22
C ASP A 84 11.52 -6.87 -3.88
N HIS A 85 12.08 -7.95 -4.42
CA HIS A 85 13.40 -7.92 -5.06
C HIS A 85 13.47 -7.05 -6.33
N TYR A 86 12.31 -6.70 -6.92
CA TYR A 86 12.20 -5.78 -8.05
C TYR A 86 12.10 -4.32 -7.60
N GLY A 87 12.16 -4.06 -6.29
CA GLY A 87 12.06 -2.71 -5.72
C GLY A 87 10.63 -2.17 -5.64
N ARG A 88 9.61 -3.00 -5.88
CA ARG A 88 8.19 -2.60 -5.72
C ARG A 88 7.80 -2.67 -4.25
N ILE A 89 6.93 -1.78 -3.84
CA ILE A 89 6.31 -1.82 -2.51
C ILE A 89 5.21 -2.88 -2.51
N LEU A 90 5.23 -3.79 -1.55
CA LEU A 90 4.12 -4.68 -1.23
C LEU A 90 3.24 -3.99 -0.20
N GLY A 91 1.98 -3.73 -0.56
CA GLY A 91 1.10 -2.85 0.20
C GLY A 91 -0.39 -3.19 0.07
N GLN A 92 -1.16 -2.84 1.09
CA GLN A 92 -2.62 -2.73 1.00
C GLN A 92 -2.99 -1.31 0.58
N VAL A 93 -3.94 -1.16 -0.32
CA VAL A 93 -4.33 0.14 -0.89
C VAL A 93 -5.77 0.45 -0.51
N TYR A 94 -5.97 1.59 0.11
CA TYR A 94 -7.27 2.12 0.49
C TYR A 94 -7.57 3.35 -0.35
N ALA A 95 -8.72 3.32 -1.04
CA ALA A 95 -9.27 4.45 -1.78
C ALA A 95 -10.55 4.94 -1.08
N PRO A 96 -10.87 6.24 -1.14
CA PRO A 96 -12.11 6.79 -0.60
C PRO A 96 -13.34 6.39 -1.42
#